data_AF-B9EZU2-F1
#
_entry.id   AF-B9EZU2-F1
#
_cell.length_a   1.000
_cell.length_b   1.000
_cell.length_c   1.000
_cell.angle_alpha   90.00
_cell.angle_beta   90.00
_cell.angle_gamma   90.00
#
_symmetry.space_group_name_H-M   'P 1'
#
loop_
_entity.id
_entity.type
_entity.pdbx_description
1 polymer ?
#
loop_
_entity_poly.entity_id
_entity_poly.type
_entity_poly.pdbx_seq_one_letter_code
_entity_poly.pdbx_strand_id
1 'polypeptide(L)'
;MAKVDDKNDLCRMNQAKFEPSIWGDFFLSYCNPLAYSDNQRSMEERAEYLKKEVAKLIVNSRTDSLPEKLHLIDVLERLCVDHLFEEEINAVMDEISDADVSDCELHTVALWFYLLLKHRHRVSPDVFLKFRDEDGIFEAEDARDLLSLYNAAHLTTHGEGILDEAISFTKRQLRSLMPKVVEGSLAHDINSALEIPLPRRVRIYEAKYFMSTYEKGASVNEMIMELAKLSYNIMQIHHQQELKIITRLSNLFLLKLCSILINVKNVFYMCLQVVEGSAT
;
A
#
# COMPACT_ATOMS: atom_id res chain seq x y z
N MET A 1 -42.05 10.60 60.53
CA MET A 1 -42.05 11.90 59.85
C MET A 1 -40.67 12.12 59.24
N ALA A 2 -40.64 12.46 57.93
CA ALA A 2 -39.56 13.06 57.11
C ALA A 2 -38.14 12.44 57.20
N LYS A 3 -37.69 11.64 56.19
CA LYS A 3 -36.98 12.05 54.94
C LYS A 3 -35.81 13.01 55.18
N VAL A 4 -34.58 12.57 54.87
CA VAL A 4 -33.74 13.11 53.77
C VAL A 4 -32.79 11.99 53.30
N ASP A 5 -32.78 11.78 51.99
CA ASP A 5 -31.87 10.94 51.22
C ASP A 5 -30.41 11.34 51.42
N ASP A 6 -29.48 10.38 51.41
CA ASP A 6 -28.23 10.64 50.71
C ASP A 6 -27.86 9.46 49.81
N LYS A 7 -27.91 9.76 48.51
CA LYS A 7 -27.67 8.87 47.39
C LYS A 7 -26.17 8.58 47.32
N ASN A 8 -25.73 7.45 47.88
CA ASN A 8 -24.37 6.97 47.67
C ASN A 8 -24.21 5.94 46.54
N ASP A 9 -25.25 5.78 45.70
CA ASP A 9 -25.20 4.93 44.49
C ASP A 9 -24.81 5.73 43.23
N LEU A 10 -23.74 6.53 43.29
CA LEU A 10 -23.19 7.18 42.09
C LEU A 10 -21.68 6.90 41.94
N CYS A 11 -21.36 6.16 40.88
CA CYS A 11 -20.02 5.95 40.31
C CYS A 11 -19.06 4.99 41.05
N ARG A 12 -19.41 3.69 41.11
CA ARG A 12 -18.41 2.67 40.78
C ARG A 12 -18.14 2.74 39.27
N MET A 13 -17.33 3.71 38.85
CA MET A 13 -16.73 3.65 37.51
C MET A 13 -15.90 2.36 37.48
N ASN A 14 -16.29 1.42 36.63
CA ASN A 14 -15.47 0.27 36.28
C ASN A 14 -14.08 0.81 35.93
N GLN A 15 -13.08 0.56 36.78
CA GLN A 15 -11.69 0.74 36.42
C GLN A 15 -11.44 -0.18 35.23
N ALA A 16 -11.52 0.38 34.03
CA ALA A 16 -11.18 -0.33 32.83
C ALA A 16 -9.72 -0.78 32.98
N LYS A 17 -9.52 -2.08 33.17
CA LYS A 17 -8.20 -2.72 33.22
C LYS A 17 -7.65 -2.75 31.80
N PHE A 18 -7.15 -1.60 31.34
CA PHE A 18 -6.38 -1.54 30.11
C PHE A 18 -5.01 -2.14 30.38
N GLU A 19 -4.58 -3.04 29.49
CA GLU A 19 -3.21 -3.52 29.50
C GLU A 19 -2.24 -2.35 29.27
N PRO A 20 -1.07 -2.35 29.94
CA PRO A 20 -0.06 -1.33 29.71
C PRO A 20 0.42 -1.36 28.26
N SER A 21 0.83 -0.20 27.75
CA SER A 21 1.40 -0.09 26.41
C SER A 21 2.62 -1.01 26.27
N ILE A 22 2.65 -1.82 25.21
CA ILE A 22 3.81 -2.66 24.86
C ILE A 22 5.08 -1.83 24.60
N TRP A 23 4.93 -0.53 24.32
CA TRP A 23 6.02 0.38 24.00
C TRP A 23 6.61 1.08 25.21
N GLY A 24 5.88 1.15 26.34
CA GLY A 24 6.30 1.95 27.50
C GLY A 24 6.82 3.34 27.10
N ASP A 25 8.05 3.65 27.53
CA ASP A 25 8.75 4.90 27.22
C ASP A 25 9.76 4.79 26.06
N PHE A 26 9.70 3.73 25.25
CA PHE A 26 10.65 3.44 24.18
C PHE A 26 10.95 4.65 23.30
N PHE A 27 9.91 5.35 22.82
CA PHE A 27 10.02 6.50 21.93
C PHE A 27 10.63 7.75 22.58
N LEU A 28 10.68 7.82 23.92
CA LEU A 28 11.36 8.92 24.61
C LEU A 28 12.88 8.75 24.58
N SER A 29 13.33 7.51 24.76
CA SER A 29 14.75 7.15 24.80
C SER A 29 15.35 6.79 23.45
N TYR A 30 14.52 6.42 22.47
CA TYR A 30 15.01 5.98 21.17
C TYR A 30 15.70 7.12 20.41
N CYS A 31 16.91 6.84 19.93
CA CYS A 31 17.69 7.69 19.06
C CYS A 31 18.00 6.90 17.79
N ASN A 32 17.45 7.33 16.66
CA ASN A 32 17.72 6.68 15.38
C ASN A 32 19.16 7.01 14.93
N PRO A 33 20.02 6.02 14.65
CA PRO A 33 21.36 6.25 14.10
C PRO A 33 21.36 6.98 12.75
N LEU A 34 20.26 6.93 12.00
CA LEU A 34 20.10 7.67 10.74
C LEU A 34 19.74 9.15 10.94
N ALA A 35 19.25 9.52 12.14
CA ALA A 35 18.83 10.89 12.45
C ALA A 35 19.99 11.82 12.84
N TYR A 36 21.25 11.40 12.65
CA TYR A 36 22.37 12.35 12.72
C TYR A 36 22.27 13.33 11.55
N SER A 37 22.45 14.62 11.83
CA SER A 37 22.18 15.71 10.88
C SER A 37 22.92 15.55 9.54
N ASP A 38 24.14 15.04 9.56
CA ASP A 38 24.95 14.88 8.35
C ASP A 38 24.49 13.68 7.50
N ASN A 39 24.12 12.56 8.14
CA ASN A 39 23.55 11.39 7.46
C ASN A 39 22.17 11.71 6.88
N GLN A 40 21.32 12.39 7.66
CA GLN A 40 20.00 12.80 7.20
C GLN A 40 20.08 13.75 6.01
N ARG A 41 20.93 14.79 6.08
CA ARG A 41 21.12 15.73 4.98
C ARG A 41 21.61 15.03 3.72
N SER A 42 22.59 14.14 3.84
CA SER A 42 23.11 13.38 2.70
C SER A 42 22.03 12.50 2.03
N MET A 43 21.17 11.86 2.83
CA MET A 43 20.04 11.10 2.32
C MET A 43 19.03 12.00 1.59
N GLU A 44 18.70 13.17 2.16
CA GLU A 44 17.78 14.14 1.56
C GLU A 44 18.32 14.68 0.22
N GLU A 45 19.61 15.02 0.15
CA GLU A 45 20.28 15.47 -1.08
C GLU A 45 20.26 14.38 -2.16
N ARG A 46 20.52 13.12 -1.79
CA ARG A 46 20.47 11.98 -2.71
C ARG A 46 19.05 11.70 -3.18
N ALA A 47 18.06 11.76 -2.29
CA ALA A 47 16.65 11.58 -2.61
C ALA A 47 16.17 12.65 -3.59
N GLU A 48 16.57 13.92 -3.41
CA GLU A 48 16.21 15.02 -4.30
C GLU A 48 16.83 14.86 -5.70
N TYR A 49 18.07 14.36 -5.78
CA TYR A 49 18.68 13.99 -7.06
C TYR A 49 17.91 12.86 -7.76
N LEU A 50 17.65 11.76 -7.06
CA LEU A 50 16.92 10.61 -7.62
C LEU A 50 15.49 10.97 -8.01
N LYS A 51 14.82 11.83 -7.24
CA LYS A 51 13.50 12.35 -7.59
C LYS A 51 13.51 12.98 -8.99
N LYS A 52 14.50 13.81 -9.30
CA LYS A 52 14.61 14.44 -10.64
C LYS A 52 14.88 13.43 -11.75
N GLU A 53 15.71 12.43 -11.50
CA GLU A 53 15.97 11.37 -12.50
C GLU A 53 14.75 10.48 -12.72
N VAL A 54 14.04 10.10 -11.65
CA VAL A 54 12.80 9.32 -11.75
C VAL A 54 11.69 10.11 -12.45
N ALA A 55 11.56 11.41 -12.20
CA ALA A 55 10.62 12.27 -12.94
C ALA A 55 10.89 12.23 -14.45
N LYS A 56 12.17 12.30 -14.88
CA LYS A 56 12.54 12.15 -16.30
C LYS A 56 12.18 10.76 -16.84
N LEU A 57 12.38 9.70 -16.06
CA LEU A 57 11.98 8.35 -16.45
C LEU A 57 10.47 8.26 -16.71
N ILE A 58 9.65 8.84 -15.82
CA ILE A 58 8.19 8.87 -15.99
C ILE A 58 7.81 9.62 -17.26
N VAL A 59 8.41 10.79 -17.51
CA VAL A 59 8.15 11.56 -18.74
C VAL A 59 8.57 10.80 -19.99
N ASN A 60 9.72 10.13 -19.97
CA ASN A 60 10.21 9.33 -21.09
C ASN A 60 9.32 8.10 -21.34
N SER A 61 8.70 7.54 -20.29
CA SER A 61 7.83 6.36 -20.43
C SER A 61 6.59 6.60 -21.31
N ARG A 62 6.26 7.87 -21.62
CA ARG A 62 5.19 8.23 -22.55
C ARG A 62 5.39 7.63 -23.96
N THR A 63 6.62 7.30 -24.35
CA THR A 63 6.90 6.62 -25.61
C THR A 63 6.90 5.09 -25.53
N ASP A 64 6.78 4.54 -24.32
CA ASP A 64 6.85 3.09 -24.07
C ASP A 64 5.51 2.41 -24.41
N SER A 65 5.52 1.07 -24.41
CA SER A 65 4.30 0.30 -24.59
C SER A 65 3.34 0.46 -23.41
N LEU A 66 2.04 0.22 -23.63
CA LEU A 66 1.04 0.31 -22.56
C LEU A 66 1.37 -0.56 -21.33
N PRO A 67 1.77 -1.85 -21.47
CA PRO A 67 2.16 -2.66 -20.31
C PRO A 67 3.33 -2.08 -19.52
N GLU A 68 4.32 -1.49 -20.18
CA GLU A 68 5.47 -0.86 -19.53
C GLU A 68 5.07 0.39 -18.75
N LYS A 69 4.22 1.25 -19.32
CA LYS A 69 3.66 2.42 -18.64
C LYS A 69 2.88 2.02 -17.39
N LEU A 70 1.99 1.03 -17.51
CA LEU A 70 1.18 0.51 -16.40
C LEU A 70 2.06 -0.08 -15.30
N HIS A 71 3.08 -0.86 -15.67
CA HIS A 71 4.01 -1.44 -14.72
C HIS A 71 4.80 -0.38 -13.96
N LEU A 72 5.27 0.66 -14.64
CA LEU A 72 6.00 1.76 -13.99
C LEU A 72 5.14 2.46 -12.93
N ILE A 73 3.88 2.78 -13.26
CA ILE A 73 2.96 3.43 -12.33
C ILE A 73 2.64 2.50 -11.15
N ASP A 74 2.34 1.23 -11.41
CA ASP A 74 2.10 0.25 -10.34
C ASP A 74 3.30 0.14 -9.39
N VAL A 75 4.52 0.10 -9.91
CA VAL A 75 5.74 0.06 -9.10
C VAL A 75 5.86 1.31 -8.23
N LEU A 76 5.69 2.51 -8.78
CA LEU A 76 5.77 3.77 -8.03
C LEU A 76 4.74 3.82 -6.89
N GLU A 77 3.51 3.42 -7.17
CA GLU A 77 2.42 3.40 -6.20
C GLU A 77 2.59 2.32 -5.13
N ARG A 78 3.02 1.11 -5.51
CA ARG A 78 3.26 0.02 -4.56
C ARG A 78 4.47 0.30 -3.67
N LEU A 79 5.45 1.06 -4.15
CA LEU A 79 6.57 1.56 -3.34
C LEU A 79 6.24 2.82 -2.52
N CYS A 80 5.02 3.35 -2.64
CA CYS A 80 4.56 4.56 -1.95
C CYS A 80 5.41 5.82 -2.24
N VAL A 81 5.96 5.93 -3.45
CA VAL A 81 6.68 7.13 -3.93
C VAL A 81 5.86 7.92 -4.96
N ASP A 82 4.64 7.49 -5.26
CA ASP A 82 3.69 8.12 -6.18
C ASP A 82 3.40 9.58 -5.84
N HIS A 83 3.26 9.90 -4.56
CA HIS A 83 3.00 11.26 -4.07
C HIS A 83 4.13 12.27 -4.42
N LEU A 84 5.31 11.82 -4.82
CA LEU A 84 6.40 12.69 -5.26
C LEU A 84 6.27 13.15 -6.71
N PHE A 85 5.39 12.51 -7.48
CA PHE A 85 5.29 12.59 -8.95
C PHE A 85 3.84 12.76 -9.42
N GLU A 86 2.98 13.41 -8.64
CA GLU A 86 1.54 13.50 -8.96
C GLU A 86 1.30 14.12 -10.34
N GLU A 87 2.06 15.15 -10.73
CA GLU A 87 1.92 15.81 -12.04
C GLU A 87 2.35 14.89 -13.19
N GLU A 88 3.50 14.24 -13.08
CA GLU A 88 4.02 13.33 -14.09
C GLU A 88 3.14 12.08 -14.25
N ILE A 89 2.67 11.51 -13.13
CA ILE A 89 1.78 10.35 -13.14
C ILE A 89 0.44 10.73 -13.79
N ASN A 90 -0.17 11.85 -13.42
CA ASN A 90 -1.43 12.29 -14.03
C ASN A 90 -1.29 12.44 -15.56
N ALA A 91 -0.19 13.02 -16.04
CA ALA A 91 0.05 13.17 -17.48
C ALA A 91 0.17 11.82 -18.21
N VAL A 92 0.77 10.80 -17.59
CA VAL A 92 0.82 9.44 -18.17
C VAL A 92 -0.54 8.74 -18.06
N MET A 93 -1.28 8.95 -16.96
CA MET A 93 -2.62 8.38 -16.77
C MET A 93 -3.62 8.88 -17.80
N ASP A 94 -3.53 10.14 -18.22
CA ASP A 94 -4.36 10.67 -19.31
C ASP A 94 -4.16 9.88 -20.61
N GLU A 95 -2.92 9.57 -20.98
CA GLU A 95 -2.62 8.74 -22.16
C GLU A 95 -3.09 7.29 -22.01
N ILE A 96 -2.91 6.72 -20.81
CA ILE A 96 -3.38 5.37 -20.49
C ILE A 96 -4.91 5.30 -20.62
N SER A 97 -5.63 6.37 -20.25
CA SER A 97 -7.09 6.40 -20.31
C SER A 97 -7.65 6.34 -21.74
N ASP A 98 -6.91 6.88 -22.71
CA ASP A 98 -7.28 6.87 -24.13
C ASP A 98 -6.75 5.64 -24.90
N ALA A 99 -6.01 4.75 -24.23
CA ALA A 99 -5.40 3.59 -24.87
C ALA A 99 -6.42 2.53 -25.28
N ASP A 100 -6.24 1.95 -26.47
CA ASP A 100 -7.01 0.78 -26.89
C ASP A 100 -6.42 -0.49 -26.25
N VAL A 101 -7.26 -1.20 -25.50
CA VAL A 101 -6.91 -2.43 -24.78
C VAL A 101 -7.57 -3.68 -25.37
N SER A 102 -8.17 -3.57 -26.55
CA SER A 102 -8.88 -4.65 -27.23
C SER A 102 -8.00 -5.89 -27.49
N ASP A 103 -6.74 -5.69 -27.89
CA ASP A 103 -5.77 -6.76 -28.19
C ASP A 103 -4.86 -7.11 -27.00
N CYS A 104 -5.08 -6.52 -25.82
CA CYS A 104 -4.25 -6.78 -24.64
C CYS A 104 -4.67 -8.03 -23.86
N GLU A 105 -3.67 -8.69 -23.26
CA GLU A 105 -3.83 -9.82 -22.34
C GLU A 105 -4.57 -9.45 -21.04
N LEU A 106 -5.10 -10.47 -20.33
CA LEU A 106 -5.91 -10.29 -19.13
C LEU A 106 -5.16 -9.54 -18.03
N HIS A 107 -3.91 -9.90 -17.74
CA HIS A 107 -3.08 -9.17 -16.78
C HIS A 107 -3.02 -7.67 -17.08
N THR A 108 -2.76 -7.30 -18.34
CA THR A 108 -2.63 -5.90 -18.78
C THR A 108 -3.95 -5.16 -18.64
N VAL A 109 -5.05 -5.75 -19.11
CA VAL A 109 -6.39 -5.14 -19.00
C VAL A 109 -6.82 -4.98 -17.54
N ALA A 110 -6.54 -5.98 -16.70
CA ALA A 110 -6.86 -5.92 -15.28
C ALA A 110 -6.08 -4.81 -14.57
N LEU A 111 -4.79 -4.65 -14.86
CA LEU A 111 -3.97 -3.58 -14.29
C LEU A 111 -4.40 -2.19 -14.79
N TRP A 112 -4.68 -2.06 -16.09
CA TRP A 112 -5.25 -0.85 -16.69
C TRP A 112 -6.54 -0.43 -16.00
N PHE A 113 -7.49 -1.36 -15.84
CA PHE A 113 -8.76 -1.12 -15.18
C PHE A 113 -8.58 -0.71 -13.72
N TYR A 114 -7.70 -1.42 -13.00
CA TYR A 114 -7.36 -1.14 -11.61
C TYR A 114 -6.78 0.28 -11.43
N LEU A 115 -5.79 0.66 -12.23
CA LEU A 115 -5.15 1.97 -12.13
C LEU A 115 -6.12 3.09 -12.50
N LEU A 116 -6.91 2.95 -13.56
CA LEU A 116 -7.86 3.98 -13.96
C LEU A 116 -8.91 4.26 -12.87
N LEU A 117 -9.48 3.21 -12.28
CA LEU A 117 -10.41 3.38 -11.17
C LEU A 117 -9.74 4.01 -9.94
N LYS A 118 -8.49 3.64 -9.63
CA LYS A 118 -7.72 4.20 -8.51
C LYS A 118 -7.47 5.70 -8.70
N HIS A 119 -7.23 6.12 -9.93
CA HIS A 119 -7.09 7.52 -10.37
C HIS A 119 -8.42 8.20 -10.71
N ARG A 120 -9.56 7.57 -10.39
CA ARG A 120 -10.93 8.10 -10.51
C ARG A 120 -11.42 8.33 -11.94
N HIS A 121 -10.81 7.66 -12.92
CA HIS A 121 -11.36 7.54 -14.26
C HIS A 121 -12.50 6.52 -14.26
N ARG A 122 -13.54 6.79 -15.07
CA ARG A 122 -14.67 5.87 -15.22
C ARG A 122 -14.35 4.88 -16.32
N VAL A 123 -14.40 3.60 -15.99
CA VAL A 123 -14.19 2.49 -16.93
C VAL A 123 -15.34 1.49 -16.80
N SER A 124 -15.78 0.93 -17.93
CA SER A 124 -16.81 -0.12 -17.91
C SER A 124 -16.18 -1.47 -17.60
N PRO A 125 -16.77 -2.30 -16.72
CA PRO A 125 -16.33 -3.68 -16.50
C PRO A 125 -16.52 -4.57 -17.74
N ASP A 126 -17.26 -4.10 -18.76
CA ASP A 126 -17.50 -4.83 -20.01
C ASP A 126 -16.21 -5.14 -20.77
N VAL A 127 -15.12 -4.42 -20.49
CA VAL A 127 -13.78 -4.72 -21.02
C VAL A 127 -13.34 -6.16 -20.71
N PHE A 128 -13.88 -6.76 -19.65
CA PHE A 128 -13.56 -8.12 -19.25
C PHE A 128 -14.39 -9.19 -19.97
N LEU A 129 -15.44 -8.83 -20.72
CA LEU A 129 -16.31 -9.81 -21.39
C LEU A 129 -15.56 -10.65 -22.43
N LYS A 130 -14.49 -10.12 -23.02
CA LYS A 130 -13.66 -10.83 -24.00
C LYS A 130 -12.84 -11.98 -23.41
N PHE A 131 -12.69 -12.03 -22.08
CA PHE A 131 -11.97 -13.09 -21.36
C PHE A 131 -12.90 -14.20 -20.87
N ARG A 132 -14.05 -14.33 -21.50
CA ARG A 132 -15.00 -15.41 -21.23
C ARG A 132 -15.00 -16.40 -22.39
N ASP A 133 -15.18 -17.66 -22.06
CA ASP A 133 -15.38 -18.74 -23.02
C ASP A 133 -16.78 -18.69 -23.65
N GLU A 134 -17.07 -19.65 -24.54
CA GLU A 134 -18.38 -19.79 -25.20
C GLU A 134 -19.54 -20.05 -24.22
N ASP A 135 -19.24 -20.61 -23.05
CA ASP A 135 -20.21 -20.86 -21.96
C ASP A 135 -20.40 -19.62 -21.06
N GLY A 136 -19.66 -18.54 -21.31
CA GLY A 136 -19.70 -17.28 -20.59
C GLY A 136 -18.89 -17.27 -19.29
N ILE A 137 -18.04 -18.28 -19.07
CA ILE A 137 -17.19 -18.44 -17.89
C ILE A 137 -15.84 -17.78 -18.15
N PHE A 138 -15.31 -17.06 -17.16
CA PHE A 138 -13.97 -16.47 -17.26
C PHE A 138 -12.88 -17.53 -17.48
N GLU A 139 -11.93 -17.19 -18.35
CA GLU A 139 -10.68 -17.93 -18.55
C GLU A 139 -9.48 -17.07 -18.15
N ALA A 140 -8.43 -17.72 -17.65
CA ALA A 140 -7.17 -17.08 -17.28
C ALA A 140 -6.03 -18.06 -17.58
N GLU A 141 -4.92 -17.58 -18.11
CA GLU A 141 -3.83 -18.45 -18.54
C GLU A 141 -2.98 -18.90 -17.35
N ASP A 142 -2.75 -18.00 -16.40
CA ASP A 142 -1.88 -18.26 -15.26
C ASP A 142 -2.41 -17.69 -13.93
N ALA A 143 -1.64 -17.92 -12.86
CA ALA A 143 -1.97 -17.45 -11.52
C ALA A 143 -1.86 -15.92 -11.37
N ARG A 144 -1.07 -15.24 -12.21
CA ARG A 144 -0.89 -13.78 -12.18
C ARG A 144 -2.10 -13.08 -12.79
N ASP A 145 -2.63 -13.61 -13.88
CA ASP A 145 -3.89 -13.17 -14.48
C ASP A 145 -5.02 -13.23 -13.44
N LEU A 146 -5.17 -14.38 -12.78
CA LEU A 146 -6.18 -14.58 -11.74
C LEU A 146 -6.04 -13.57 -10.60
N LEU A 147 -4.82 -13.34 -10.13
CA LEU A 147 -4.55 -12.40 -9.05
C LEU A 147 -4.83 -10.94 -9.48
N SER A 148 -4.49 -10.59 -10.71
CA SER A 148 -4.68 -9.25 -11.25
C SER A 148 -6.15 -8.95 -11.41
N LEU A 149 -6.92 -9.86 -12.02
CA LEU A 149 -8.37 -9.74 -12.16
C LEU A 149 -9.06 -9.71 -10.78
N TYR A 150 -8.62 -10.55 -9.83
CA TYR A 150 -9.13 -10.53 -8.46
C TYR A 150 -8.95 -9.16 -7.81
N ASN A 151 -7.75 -8.59 -7.86
CA ASN A 151 -7.47 -7.28 -7.27
C ASN A 151 -8.22 -6.15 -7.96
N ALA A 152 -8.31 -6.17 -9.30
CA ALA A 152 -9.03 -5.19 -10.10
C ALA A 152 -10.53 -5.18 -9.77
N ALA A 153 -11.17 -6.36 -9.75
CA ALA A 153 -12.59 -6.50 -9.46
C ALA A 153 -12.94 -6.09 -8.02
N HIS A 154 -11.99 -6.21 -7.08
CA HIS A 154 -12.20 -5.80 -5.68
C HIS A 154 -12.10 -4.29 -5.41
N LEU A 155 -11.75 -3.49 -6.42
CA LEU A 155 -11.62 -2.04 -6.30
C LEU A 155 -12.98 -1.31 -6.39
N THR A 156 -13.97 -1.91 -7.06
CA THR A 156 -15.32 -1.34 -7.16
C THR A 156 -16.19 -1.70 -5.96
N THR A 157 -17.21 -0.86 -5.70
CA THR A 157 -18.29 -1.18 -4.77
C THR A 157 -19.33 -2.06 -5.46
N HIS A 158 -19.75 -3.13 -4.79
CA HIS A 158 -20.75 -4.12 -5.23
C HIS A 158 -21.88 -3.56 -6.12
N GLY A 159 -22.28 -4.30 -7.15
CA GLY A 159 -23.40 -3.92 -8.03
C GLY A 159 -23.17 -4.16 -9.52
N GLU A 160 -21.95 -4.53 -9.93
CA GLU A 160 -21.63 -4.90 -11.31
C GLU A 160 -21.52 -6.43 -11.40
N GLY A 161 -22.51 -7.08 -12.01
CA GLY A 161 -22.60 -8.54 -12.06
C GLY A 161 -21.36 -9.22 -12.65
N ILE A 162 -20.70 -8.57 -13.62
CA ILE A 162 -19.46 -9.06 -14.24
C ILE A 162 -18.31 -9.15 -13.23
N LEU A 163 -18.15 -8.13 -12.38
CA LEU A 163 -17.06 -8.08 -11.40
C LEU A 163 -17.34 -9.01 -10.21
N ASP A 164 -18.58 -9.11 -9.75
CA ASP A 164 -18.96 -10.06 -8.70
C ASP A 164 -18.72 -11.53 -9.15
N GLU A 165 -18.98 -11.81 -10.43
CA GLU A 165 -18.64 -13.09 -11.05
C GLU A 165 -17.12 -13.30 -11.16
N ALA A 166 -16.38 -12.28 -11.61
CA ALA A 166 -14.91 -12.33 -11.70
C ALA A 166 -14.26 -12.60 -10.32
N ILE A 167 -14.74 -11.96 -9.25
CA ILE A 167 -14.31 -12.21 -7.87
C ILE A 167 -14.59 -13.67 -7.50
N SER A 168 -15.78 -14.17 -7.78
CA SER A 168 -16.20 -15.52 -7.41
C SER A 168 -15.38 -16.60 -8.15
N PHE A 169 -15.11 -16.37 -9.44
CA PHE A 169 -14.28 -17.22 -10.28
C PHE A 169 -12.83 -17.23 -9.81
N THR A 170 -12.18 -16.06 -9.77
CA THR A 170 -10.76 -15.92 -9.42
C THR A 170 -10.48 -16.45 -8.02
N LYS A 171 -11.34 -16.15 -7.03
CA LYS A 171 -11.21 -16.67 -5.67
C LYS A 171 -11.24 -18.21 -5.61
N ARG A 172 -12.07 -18.85 -6.43
CA ARG A 172 -12.16 -20.31 -6.50
C ARG A 172 -10.90 -20.90 -7.10
N GLN A 173 -10.42 -20.33 -8.20
CA GLN A 173 -9.20 -20.80 -8.87
C GLN A 173 -7.94 -20.57 -8.04
N LEU A 174 -7.78 -19.39 -7.45
CA LEU A 174 -6.65 -19.09 -6.56
C LEU A 174 -6.58 -20.07 -5.38
N ARG A 175 -7.72 -20.41 -4.76
CA ARG A 175 -7.78 -21.44 -3.70
C ARG A 175 -7.43 -22.85 -4.20
N SER A 176 -7.77 -23.18 -5.44
CA SER A 176 -7.44 -24.49 -6.04
C SER A 176 -5.95 -24.60 -6.39
N LEU A 177 -5.30 -23.46 -6.66
CA LEU A 177 -3.88 -23.35 -6.95
C LEU A 177 -3.01 -23.36 -5.68
N MET A 178 -3.52 -22.90 -4.53
CA MET A 178 -2.76 -22.84 -3.27
C MET A 178 -2.01 -24.14 -2.91
N PRO A 179 -2.60 -25.35 -3.01
CA PRO A 179 -1.87 -26.59 -2.71
C PRO A 179 -0.74 -26.90 -3.71
N LYS A 180 -0.75 -26.28 -4.89
CA LYS A 180 0.19 -26.52 -5.99
C LYS A 180 1.32 -25.48 -6.04
N VAL A 181 1.08 -24.26 -5.56
CA VAL A 181 2.09 -23.21 -5.48
C VAL A 181 2.86 -23.41 -4.18
N VAL A 182 3.90 -24.25 -4.24
CA VAL A 182 4.56 -24.78 -3.04
C VAL A 182 5.39 -23.69 -2.33
N GLU A 183 6.09 -22.81 -3.03
CA GLU A 183 6.94 -21.74 -2.43
C GLU A 183 7.15 -20.56 -3.39
N GLY A 184 7.34 -19.33 -2.86
CA GLY A 184 7.72 -18.14 -3.62
C GLY A 184 6.91 -16.88 -3.32
N SER A 185 7.31 -15.74 -3.91
CA SER A 185 6.61 -14.45 -3.77
C SER A 185 5.16 -14.52 -4.24
N LEU A 186 4.89 -15.23 -5.33
CA LEU A 186 3.54 -15.40 -5.86
C LEU A 186 2.61 -16.15 -4.90
N ALA A 187 3.13 -17.16 -4.16
CA ALA A 187 2.35 -17.87 -3.15
C ALA A 187 1.91 -16.94 -2.02
N HIS A 188 2.84 -16.09 -1.56
CA HIS A 188 2.54 -15.08 -0.57
C HIS A 188 1.52 -14.07 -1.09
N ASP A 189 1.67 -13.56 -2.31
CA ASP A 189 0.76 -12.57 -2.89
C ASP A 189 -0.67 -13.10 -2.96
N ILE A 190 -0.83 -14.37 -3.37
CA ILE A 190 -2.12 -15.07 -3.42
C ILE A 190 -2.72 -15.21 -2.01
N ASN A 191 -1.94 -15.70 -1.04
CA ASN A 191 -2.40 -15.87 0.34
C ASN A 191 -2.87 -14.54 0.94
N SER A 192 -2.04 -13.51 0.82
CA SER A 192 -2.34 -12.18 1.31
C SER A 192 -3.59 -11.62 0.62
N ALA A 193 -3.84 -11.93 -0.66
CA ALA A 193 -5.00 -11.40 -1.41
C ALA A 193 -6.30 -12.07 -1.01
N LEU A 194 -6.24 -13.38 -0.74
CA LEU A 194 -7.38 -14.14 -0.26
C LEU A 194 -7.76 -13.77 1.18
N GLU A 195 -6.81 -13.30 1.99
CA GLU A 195 -7.08 -12.73 3.33
C GLU A 195 -7.65 -11.32 3.22
N ILE A 196 -6.92 -10.41 2.57
CA ILE A 196 -7.31 -9.01 2.34
C ILE A 196 -6.98 -8.63 0.90
N PRO A 197 -7.97 -8.33 0.04
CA PRO A 197 -7.71 -7.88 -1.34
C PRO A 197 -6.79 -6.66 -1.38
N LEU A 198 -5.90 -6.58 -2.38
CA LEU A 198 -4.91 -5.50 -2.51
C LEU A 198 -5.51 -4.09 -2.36
N PRO A 199 -6.66 -3.73 -2.99
CA PRO A 199 -7.30 -2.43 -2.79
C PRO A 199 -7.60 -2.03 -1.33
N ARG A 200 -7.75 -3.02 -0.45
CA ARG A 200 -8.20 -2.85 0.94
C ARG A 200 -7.05 -2.95 1.94
N ARG A 201 -5.83 -3.22 1.47
CA ARG A 201 -4.64 -3.30 2.32
C ARG A 201 -4.12 -1.90 2.65
N VAL A 202 -3.47 -1.79 3.79
CA VAL A 202 -2.85 -0.53 4.20
C VAL A 202 -1.51 -0.36 3.47
N ARG A 203 -1.43 0.68 2.63
CA ARG A 203 -0.33 0.90 1.66
C ARG A 203 1.08 0.76 2.25
N ILE A 204 1.34 1.33 3.41
CA ILE A 204 2.70 1.33 3.99
C ILE A 204 3.20 -0.08 4.36
N TYR A 205 2.31 -0.97 4.78
CA TYR A 205 2.67 -2.36 5.09
C TYR A 205 2.94 -3.14 3.81
N GLU A 206 2.11 -2.90 2.79
CA GLU A 206 2.33 -3.47 1.45
C GLU A 206 3.64 -3.01 0.83
N ALA A 207 3.97 -1.72 0.92
CA ALA A 207 5.18 -1.18 0.35
C ALA A 207 6.44 -1.86 0.88
N LYS A 208 6.46 -2.20 2.18
CA LYS A 208 7.58 -2.91 2.78
C LYS A 208 7.74 -4.32 2.20
N TYR A 209 6.67 -5.07 2.14
CA TYR A 209 6.69 -6.41 1.55
C TYR A 209 7.06 -6.34 0.06
N PHE A 210 6.46 -5.39 -0.67
CA PHE A 210 6.71 -5.18 -2.08
C PHE A 210 8.16 -4.77 -2.35
N MET A 211 8.76 -3.86 -1.57
CA MET A 211 10.18 -3.52 -1.64
C MET A 211 11.06 -4.77 -1.62
N SER A 212 10.83 -5.67 -0.66
CA SER A 212 11.63 -6.89 -0.50
C SER A 212 11.47 -7.92 -1.65
N THR A 213 10.32 -7.90 -2.31
CA THR A 213 10.02 -8.78 -3.44
C THR A 213 10.51 -8.18 -4.75
N TYR A 214 10.24 -6.89 -4.95
CA TYR A 214 10.67 -6.14 -6.11
C TYR A 214 12.19 -6.16 -6.21
N GLU A 215 12.94 -5.93 -5.13
CA GLU A 215 14.42 -5.97 -5.11
C GLU A 215 15.03 -7.27 -5.64
N LYS A 216 14.31 -8.39 -5.55
CA LYS A 216 14.77 -9.70 -6.04
C LYS A 216 14.33 -10.00 -7.47
N GLY A 217 13.53 -9.11 -8.07
CA GLY A 217 12.98 -9.25 -9.41
C GLY A 217 14.00 -8.97 -10.51
N ALA A 218 13.73 -9.48 -11.71
CA ALA A 218 14.61 -9.27 -12.87
C ALA A 218 14.43 -7.88 -13.52
N SER A 219 13.31 -7.20 -13.27
CA SER A 219 12.93 -5.92 -13.89
C SER A 219 13.09 -4.72 -12.94
N VAL A 220 14.00 -4.82 -11.96
CA VAL A 220 14.18 -3.75 -10.96
C VAL A 220 14.79 -2.51 -11.60
N ASN A 221 14.08 -1.39 -11.45
CA ASN A 221 14.66 -0.08 -11.62
C ASN A 221 15.38 0.35 -10.34
N GLU A 222 16.71 0.32 -10.36
CA GLU A 222 17.55 0.63 -9.20
C GLU A 222 17.33 2.05 -8.67
N MET A 223 17.09 3.03 -9.55
CA MET A 223 16.86 4.42 -9.14
C MET A 223 15.55 4.57 -8.36
N ILE A 224 14.47 3.93 -8.81
CA ILE A 224 13.18 3.93 -8.11
C ILE A 224 13.31 3.20 -6.77
N MET A 225 14.02 2.06 -6.76
CA MET A 225 14.26 1.30 -5.53
C MET A 225 15.04 2.12 -4.49
N GLU A 226 16.15 2.74 -4.90
CA GLU A 226 16.97 3.57 -4.01
C GLU A 226 16.16 4.76 -3.47
N LEU A 227 15.39 5.43 -4.34
CA LEU A 227 14.50 6.52 -3.93
C LEU A 227 13.46 6.06 -2.90
N ALA A 228 12.85 4.88 -3.09
CA ALA A 228 11.88 4.33 -2.15
C ALA A 228 12.49 4.06 -0.77
N LYS A 229 13.70 3.47 -0.73
CA LYS A 229 14.43 3.22 0.52
C LYS A 229 14.77 4.51 1.26
N LEU A 230 15.30 5.50 0.54
CA LEU A 230 15.64 6.81 1.11
C LEU A 230 14.39 7.53 1.63
N SER A 231 13.32 7.56 0.83
CA SER A 231 12.05 8.20 1.20
C SER A 231 11.45 7.54 2.44
N TYR A 232 11.48 6.21 2.51
CA TYR A 232 11.01 5.47 3.69
C TYR A 232 11.85 5.80 4.94
N ASN A 233 13.18 5.82 4.82
CA ASN A 233 14.08 6.11 5.95
C ASN A 233 13.94 7.56 6.43
N ILE A 234 13.83 8.54 5.52
CA ILE A 234 13.58 9.96 5.86
C ILE A 234 12.23 10.10 6.56
N MET A 235 11.16 9.51 6.01
CA MET A 235 9.82 9.53 6.61
C MET A 235 9.82 8.87 8.00
N GLN A 236 10.52 7.75 8.18
CA GLN A 236 10.70 7.08 9.46
C GLN A 236 11.35 8.00 10.50
N ILE A 237 12.40 8.75 10.13
CA ILE A 237 13.05 9.71 11.04
C ILE A 237 12.05 10.76 11.51
N HIS A 238 11.27 11.35 10.59
CA HIS A 238 10.24 12.34 10.94
C HIS A 238 9.18 11.76 11.87
N HIS A 239 8.64 10.58 11.57
CA HIS A 239 7.63 9.93 12.41
C HIS A 239 8.15 9.58 13.80
N GLN A 240 9.41 9.17 13.93
CA GLN A 240 10.02 8.92 15.24
C GLN A 240 10.16 10.20 16.06
N GLN A 241 10.50 11.33 15.42
CA GLN A 241 10.52 12.64 16.08
C GLN A 241 9.13 13.07 16.54
N GLU A 242 8.11 12.91 15.69
CA GLU A 242 6.71 13.19 16.02
C GLU A 242 6.24 12.32 17.20
N LEU A 243 6.51 11.01 17.16
CA LEU A 243 6.18 10.09 18.25
C LEU A 243 6.85 10.48 19.57
N LYS A 244 8.11 10.90 19.53
CA LYS A 244 8.81 11.35 20.73
C LYS A 244 8.12 12.56 21.35
N ILE A 245 7.68 13.52 20.52
CA ILE A 245 6.93 14.69 20.96
C ILE A 245 5.57 14.28 21.53
N ILE A 246 4.82 13.43 20.82
CA ILE A 246 3.49 12.95 21.25
C ILE A 246 3.61 12.19 22.57
N THR A 247 4.57 11.28 22.71
CA THR A 247 4.80 10.48 23.93
C THR A 247 5.17 11.39 25.11
N ARG A 248 5.97 12.44 24.85
CA ARG A 248 6.31 13.41 25.90
C ARG A 248 5.07 14.19 26.34
N LEU A 249 4.25 14.68 25.41
CA LEU A 249 3.03 15.40 25.72
C LEU A 249 1.99 14.52 26.44
N SER A 250 1.83 13.26 26.05
CA SER A 250 0.91 12.34 26.72
C SER A 250 1.31 12.08 28.18
N ASN A 251 2.62 12.02 28.47
CA ASN A 251 3.12 11.84 29.82
C ASN A 251 2.95 13.10 30.69
N LEU A 252 2.96 14.31 30.10
CA LEU A 252 2.78 15.56 30.85
C LEU A 252 1.32 15.92 31.13
N PHE A 253 0.37 15.59 30.25
CA PHE A 253 -0.98 16.16 30.32
C PHE A 253 -2.08 15.24 30.85
N LEU A 254 -1.79 14.01 31.30
CA LEU A 254 -2.81 13.01 31.68
C LEU A 254 -3.95 12.87 30.65
N LEU A 255 -3.72 13.28 29.40
CA LEU A 255 -4.65 13.07 28.31
C LEU A 255 -4.56 11.60 27.94
N LYS A 256 -5.27 10.77 28.71
CA LYS A 256 -5.84 9.50 28.23
C LYS A 256 -6.90 9.80 27.17
N LEU A 257 -6.57 10.61 26.15
CA LEU A 257 -7.41 10.79 24.98
C LEU A 257 -7.25 9.53 24.12
N CYS A 258 -7.96 8.49 24.53
CA CYS A 258 -8.14 7.22 23.82
C CYS A 258 -8.86 7.35 22.46
N SER A 259 -8.85 8.51 21.79
CA SER A 259 -9.78 8.76 20.69
C SER A 259 -9.21 9.42 19.44
N ILE A 260 -7.93 9.85 19.41
CA ILE A 260 -7.33 10.50 18.20
C ILE A 260 -6.33 9.56 17.49
N LEU A 261 -6.19 8.32 17.94
CA LEU A 261 -5.16 7.37 17.49
C LEU A 261 -5.59 6.51 16.28
N ILE A 262 -6.41 7.04 15.36
CA ILE A 262 -6.64 6.37 14.07
C ILE A 262 -5.36 6.40 13.20
N ASN A 263 -4.42 7.30 13.48
CA ASN A 263 -3.10 7.30 12.82
C ASN A 263 -2.01 6.52 13.57
N VAL A 264 -2.20 6.17 14.84
CA VAL A 264 -1.07 5.69 15.64
C VAL A 264 -0.69 4.23 15.41
N LYS A 265 -1.58 3.41 14.85
CA LYS A 265 -1.17 2.09 14.31
C LYS A 265 -0.22 2.20 13.11
N ASN A 266 -0.44 3.16 12.20
CA ASN A 266 0.44 3.39 11.05
C ASN A 266 1.80 3.95 11.50
N VAL A 267 1.78 4.85 12.48
CA VAL A 267 3.00 5.48 13.02
C VAL A 267 3.86 4.49 13.82
N PHE A 268 3.26 3.54 14.55
CA PHE A 268 4.03 2.55 15.32
C PHE A 268 4.85 1.58 14.46
N TYR A 269 4.33 1.13 13.31
CA TYR A 269 5.02 0.14 12.49
C TYR A 269 6.19 0.73 11.70
N MET A 270 6.05 1.96 11.19
CA MET A 270 7.15 2.63 10.48
C MET A 270 8.38 2.83 11.36
N CYS A 271 8.25 2.90 12.68
CA CYS A 271 9.34 3.28 13.57
C CYS A 271 10.34 2.17 13.92
N LEU A 272 10.08 0.89 13.57
CA LEU A 272 10.84 -0.24 14.14
C LEU A 272 11.81 -0.95 13.20
N GLN A 273 11.81 -0.59 11.91
CA GLN A 273 12.60 -1.34 10.94
C GLN A 273 13.21 -0.38 9.93
N VAL A 274 14.51 -0.11 10.10
CA VAL A 274 15.33 0.53 9.06
C VAL A 274 15.26 -0.35 7.82
N VAL A 275 15.06 0.26 6.64
CA VAL A 275 15.31 -0.44 5.39
C VAL A 275 16.82 -0.33 5.14
N GLU A 276 17.56 -1.35 5.54
CA GLU A 276 19.00 -1.41 5.26
C GLU A 276 19.23 -1.62 3.75
N GLY A 277 20.00 -0.74 3.13
CA GLY A 277 20.41 -0.87 1.74
C GLY A 277 21.15 0.37 1.24
N SER A 278 22.37 0.11 0.76
CA SER A 278 23.31 0.99 0.04
C SER A 278 23.88 2.21 0.79
N ALA A 279 24.71 1.95 1.80
CA ALA A 279 25.85 2.81 2.13
C ALA A 279 27.14 2.01 1.92
N THR A 280 27.59 1.91 0.67
CA THR A 280 28.99 1.67 0.29
C THR A 280 29.31 2.53 -0.91
#